data_AF-A0A533UNX0-F1
#
_entry.id   AF-A0A533UNX0-F1
#
_cell.length_a   1.000
_cell.length_b   1.000
_cell.length_c   1.000
_cell.angle_alpha   90.00
_cell.angle_beta   90.00
_cell.angle_gamma   90.00
#
_symmetry.space_group_name_H-M   'P 1'
#
loop_
_entity.id
_entity.type
_entity.pdbx_description
1 polymer ?
#
loop_
_entity_poly.entity_id
_entity_poly.type
_entity_poly.pdbx_seq_one_letter_code
_entity_poly.pdbx_strand_id
1 'polypeptide(L)' 'MSNSTPLSNTMYDILKVMGKDAEFLFDTIDTYIKDAENANKQELANTWKKIKTDRLSHVNLLKDALEKEIHGG' A
#
# COMPACT_ATOMS: atom_id res chain seq x y z
N MET A 1 -29.36 16.00 -5.10
CA MET A 1 -28.18 15.86 -5.98
C MET A 1 -26.97 16.04 -5.09
N SER A 2 -26.23 14.96 -4.85
CA SER A 2 -25.11 14.93 -3.92
C SER A 2 -23.97 15.75 -4.52
N ASN A 3 -23.60 16.86 -3.89
CA ASN A 3 -22.44 17.66 -4.26
C ASN A 3 -21.16 16.89 -3.89
N SER A 4 -20.78 15.90 -4.70
CA SER A 4 -19.43 15.33 -4.66
C SER A 4 -18.48 16.35 -5.30
N THR A 5 -17.78 17.13 -4.47
CA THR A 5 -16.70 18.00 -4.95
C THR A 5 -15.64 17.13 -5.67
N PRO A 6 -14.98 17.63 -6.73
CA PRO A 6 -13.97 16.86 -7.48
C PRO A 6 -12.87 16.26 -6.58
N LEU A 7 -12.52 16.94 -5.48
CA LEU A 7 -11.60 16.44 -4.46
C LEU A 7 -12.06 15.14 -3.77
N SER A 8 -13.38 14.95 -3.58
CA SER A 8 -13.94 13.77 -2.92
C SER A 8 -13.82 12.51 -3.77
N ASN A 9 -14.03 12.60 -5.09
CA ASN A 9 -13.88 11.45 -5.98
C ASN A 9 -12.41 11.06 -6.12
N THR A 10 -11.51 12.04 -6.25
CA THR A 10 -10.07 11.80 -6.30
C THR A 10 -9.54 11.16 -5.02
N MET A 11 -9.95 11.66 -3.84
CA MET A 11 -9.58 11.03 -2.56
C MET A 11 -10.10 9.60 -2.44
N TYR A 12 -11.34 9.34 -2.88
CA TYR A 12 -11.90 8.00 -2.88
C TYR A 12 -11.10 7.03 -3.76
N ASP A 13 -10.75 7.46 -4.97
CA ASP A 13 -9.94 6.65 -5.89
C ASP A 13 -8.56 6.35 -5.32
N ILE A 14 -7.92 7.33 -4.67
CA ILE A 14 -6.62 7.14 -4.01
C ILE A 14 -6.74 6.13 -2.85
N LEU A 15 -7.71 6.31 -1.95
CA LEU A 15 -7.94 5.40 -0.82
C LEU A 15 -8.24 3.97 -1.31
N LYS A 16 -8.98 3.83 -2.41
CA LYS A 16 -9.27 2.54 -3.03
C LYS A 16 -8.01 1.85 -3.54
N VAL A 17 -7.09 2.59 -4.17
CA VAL A 17 -5.79 2.04 -4.61
C VAL A 17 -4.95 1.63 -3.40
N MET A 18 -4.88 2.47 -2.36
CA MET A 18 -4.16 2.15 -1.12
C MET A 18 -4.70 0.88 -0.44
N GLY A 19 -6.03 0.68 -0.44
CA GLY A 19 -6.64 -0.54 0.09
C GLY A 19 -6.20 -1.80 -0.65
N LYS A 20 -6.12 -1.74 -1.99
CA LYS A 20 -5.61 -2.85 -2.81
C LYS A 20 -4.12 -3.11 -2.59
N ASP A 21 -3.31 -2.05 -2.45
CA ASP A 21 -1.89 -2.20 -2.14
C ASP A 21 -1.70 -2.83 -0.76
N ALA A 22 -2.51 -2.46 0.25
CA ALA A 22 -2.47 -3.08 1.56
C ALA A 22 -2.83 -4.58 1.51
N GLU A 23 -3.89 -4.95 0.78
CA GLU A 23 -4.29 -6.35 0.57
C GLU A 23 -3.14 -7.15 -0.06
N PHE A 24 -2.55 -6.63 -1.15
CA PHE A 24 -1.41 -7.27 -1.81
C PHE A 24 -0.18 -7.41 -0.90
N LEU A 25 0.10 -6.39 -0.07
CA LEU A 25 1.24 -6.39 0.85
C LEU A 25 1.11 -7.40 1.99
N PHE A 26 -0.07 -7.53 2.59
CA PHE A 26 -0.27 -8.35 3.78
C PHE A 26 -0.69 -9.79 3.48
N ASP A 27 -1.28 -10.06 2.32
CA ASP A 27 -1.67 -11.42 1.94
C ASP A 27 -0.68 -12.03 0.94
N THR A 28 -0.57 -11.42 -0.25
CA THR A 28 0.18 -12.00 -1.36
C THR A 28 1.69 -12.01 -1.11
N ILE A 29 2.27 -10.88 -0.69
CA ILE A 29 3.72 -10.81 -0.45
C ILE A 29 4.15 -11.69 0.73
N ASP A 30 3.35 -11.78 1.80
CA ASP A 30 3.66 -12.67 2.92
C ASP A 30 3.64 -14.16 2.53
N THR A 31 2.72 -14.53 1.62
CA THR A 31 2.72 -15.87 1.02
C THR A 31 3.98 -16.12 0.21
N TYR A 32 4.39 -15.18 -0.64
CA TYR A 32 5.61 -15.35 -1.45
C TYR A 32 6.90 -15.34 -0.64
N ILE A 33 6.96 -14.61 0.47
CA ILE A 33 8.07 -14.68 1.43
C ILE A 33 8.15 -16.09 2.00
N LYS A 34 7.03 -16.64 2.50
CA LYS A 34 6.97 -17.99 3.07
C LYS A 34 7.34 -19.06 2.04
N ASP A 35 6.85 -18.95 0.81
CA ASP A 35 7.17 -19.90 -0.26
C ASP A 35 8.66 -19.88 -0.61
N ALA A 36 9.27 -18.69 -0.69
CA ALA A 36 10.70 -18.55 -0.93
C ALA A 36 11.55 -19.10 0.24
N GLU A 37 11.13 -18.88 1.48
CA GLU A 37 11.76 -19.45 2.67
C GLU A 37 11.66 -20.99 2.68
N ASN A 38 10.48 -21.54 2.41
CA ASN A 38 10.24 -22.98 2.31
C ASN A 38 11.05 -23.64 1.18
N ALA A 39 11.27 -22.92 0.08
CA ALA A 39 12.11 -23.35 -1.04
C ALA A 39 13.62 -23.12 -0.82
N ASN A 40 14.02 -22.65 0.38
CA ASN A 40 15.41 -22.31 0.72
C ASN A 40 16.04 -21.26 -0.22
N LYS A 41 15.23 -20.35 -0.76
CA LYS A 41 15.62 -19.24 -1.65
C LYS A 41 15.73 -17.93 -0.87
N GLN A 42 16.74 -17.85 -0.01
CA GLN A 42 16.89 -16.73 0.94
C GLN A 42 17.05 -15.35 0.25
N GLU A 43 17.76 -15.26 -0.88
CA GLU A 43 17.85 -14.01 -1.64
C GLU A 43 16.49 -13.55 -2.15
N LEU A 44 15.68 -14.48 -2.68
CA LEU A 44 14.34 -14.18 -3.16
C LEU A 44 13.41 -13.73 -2.01
N ALA A 45 13.48 -14.41 -0.85
CA ALA A 45 12.75 -14.00 0.34
C ALA A 45 13.15 -12.58 0.79
N ASN A 46 14.44 -12.26 0.75
CA ASN A 46 14.96 -10.93 1.07
C ASN A 46 14.50 -9.87 0.07
N THR A 47 14.45 -10.19 -1.22
CA THR A 47 13.88 -9.31 -2.24
C THR A 47 12.41 -9.00 -1.96
N TRP A 48 11.60 -10.01 -1.66
CA TRP A 48 10.19 -9.82 -1.30
C TRP A 48 10.01 -8.98 -0.02
N LYS A 49 10.82 -9.23 1.02
CA LYS A 49 10.83 -8.41 2.24
C LYS A 49 11.16 -6.95 1.94
N LYS A 50 12.13 -6.68 1.06
CA LYS A 50 12.46 -5.33 0.63
C LYS A 50 11.30 -4.66 -0.11
N ILE A 51 10.69 -5.36 -1.09
CA ILE A 51 9.52 -4.86 -1.82
C ILE A 51 8.38 -4.50 -0.87
N LYS A 52 8.13 -5.35 0.14
CA LYS A 52 7.10 -5.09 1.17
C LYS A 52 7.36 -3.78 1.90
N THR A 53 8.58 -3.59 2.40
CA THR A 53 8.99 -2.41 3.16
C THR A 53 8.89 -1.14 2.31
N ASP A 54 9.40 -1.17 1.07
CA ASP A 54 9.41 0.00 0.18
C ASP A 54 7.97 0.43 -0.16
N ARG A 55 7.09 -0.53 -0.48
CA ARG A 55 5.67 -0.23 -0.77
C ARG A 55 4.91 0.26 0.46
N LEU A 56 5.16 -0.31 1.64
CA LEU A 56 4.56 0.18 2.89
C LEU A 56 4.97 1.64 3.17
N SER A 57 6.24 1.98 2.91
CA SER A 57 6.72 3.37 3.00
C SER A 57 5.95 4.30 2.07
N HIS A 58 5.74 3.90 0.81
CA HIS A 58 4.95 4.68 -0.16
C HIS A 58 3.48 4.88 0.28
N VAL A 59 2.84 3.84 0.82
CA VAL A 59 1.46 3.93 1.33
C VAL A 59 1.39 4.91 2.52
N ASN A 60 2.35 4.86 3.43
CA ASN A 60 2.38 5.79 4.57
C ASN A 60 2.62 7.24 4.13
N LEU A 61 3.55 7.49 3.20
CA LEU A 61 3.78 8.83 2.64
C LEU A 61 2.51 9.42 2.00
N LEU A 62 1.77 8.59 1.25
CA LEU A 62 0.53 9.01 0.62
C LEU A 62 -0.57 9.28 1.65
N LYS A 63 -0.67 8.43 2.69
CA LYS A 63 -1.57 8.64 3.82
C LYS A 63 -1.31 9.99 4.49
N ASP A 64 -0.05 10.29 4.82
CA ASP A 64 0.33 11.54 5.49
C ASP A 64 0.01 12.76 4.61
N ALA A 65 0.22 12.66 3.29
CA ALA A 65 -0.13 13.72 2.36
C ALA A 65 -1.64 13.98 2.32
N LEU A 66 -2.45 12.91 2.27
CA LEU A 66 -3.91 13.01 2.30
C LEU A 66 -4.42 13.60 3.62
N GLU A 67 -3.84 13.18 4.76
CA GLU A 67 -4.22 13.72 6.07
C GLU A 67 -3.97 15.23 6.18
N LYS A 68 -2.89 15.74 5.58
CA LYS A 68 -2.62 17.19 5.51
C LYS A 68 -3.64 17.94 4.66
N GLU A 69 -4.03 17.39 3.51
CA GLU A 69 -5.07 17.99 2.66
C GLU A 69 -6.43 18.04 3.37
N ILE A 70 -6.76 17.03 4.19
CA ILE A 70 -8.03 16.97 4.94
C ILE A 70 -8.06 17.94 6.11
N HIS A 71 -6.96 18.08 6.86
CA HIS A 71 -6.91 18.90 8.07
C HIS A 71 -6.49 20.35 7.83
N GLY A 72 -6.17 20.72 6.58
CA GLY A 72 -5.64 22.02 6.22
C GLY A 72 -4.15 22.12 6.57
N GLY A 73 -3.30 22.10 5.54
CA GLY A 73 -1.87 22.37 5.65
C GLY A 73 -1.55 23.81 6.04
#